data_AF-X0YCB0-F1
#
_entry.id   AF-X0YCB0-F1
#
_cell.length_a   1.000
_cell.length_b   1.000
_cell.length_c   1.000
_cell.angle_alpha   90.00
_cell.angle_beta   90.00
_cell.angle_gamma   90.00
#
_symmetry.space_group_name_H-M   'P 1'
#
loop_
_entity.id
_entity.type
_entity.pdbx_description
1 polymer ?
#
loop_
_entity_poly.entity_id
_entity_poly.type
_entity_poly.pdbx_seq_one_letter_code
_entity_poly.pdbx_strand_id
1 'polypeptide(L)'
;VLGVGLFILCIPIFLVTSDLRWAVNEVRLYEYGFSKYDVSEETGLSDGELLEVAQGLIHYFNTGERGEEFKIFNEREVAHLKDVKGLIQLCYHLQEATIGYLIVFTLCGFFWQRKRFTPSLARMMVGGSILTIVLLLVMGIVALVNFQWLFRAFHHLFFSGDSWILSGYLPRIFTEGFFSDAALFIIGAVVVEALVIGGLGGFFVLRGRRARG
;
A
#
# COMPACT_ATOMS: atom_id res chain seq x y z
N VAL A 1 27.48 -7.26 -1.72
CA VAL A 1 26.49 -7.57 -2.77
C VAL A 1 25.11 -7.82 -2.18
N LEU A 2 24.95 -8.72 -1.20
CA LEU A 2 23.65 -9.00 -0.57
C LEU A 2 22.94 -7.77 0.04
N GLY A 3 23.62 -6.97 0.87
CA GLY A 3 23.00 -5.78 1.48
C GLY A 3 22.57 -4.70 0.48
N VAL A 4 23.25 -4.61 -0.67
CA VAL A 4 22.87 -3.68 -1.75
C VAL A 4 21.59 -4.13 -2.43
N GLY A 5 21.47 -5.44 -2.73
CA GLY A 5 20.25 -6.00 -3.31
C GLY A 5 19.06 -5.88 -2.37
N LEU A 6 19.27 -6.14 -1.07
CA LEU A 6 18.23 -5.98 -0.07
C LEU A 6 17.76 -4.52 0.06
N PHE A 7 18.68 -3.55 0.06
CA PHE A 7 18.31 -2.12 0.05
C PHE A 7 17.43 -1.75 -1.15
N ILE A 8 17.80 -2.22 -2.35
CA ILE A 8 17.02 -2.00 -3.57
C ILE A 8 15.63 -2.61 -3.44
N LEU A 9 15.51 -3.81 -2.87
CA LEU A 9 14.23 -4.50 -2.64
C LEU A 9 13.36 -3.83 -1.56
N CYS A 10 13.98 -3.24 -0.53
CA CYS A 10 13.24 -2.55 0.53
C CYS A 10 12.53 -1.29 0.05
N ILE A 11 13.02 -0.63 -1.01
CA ILE A 11 12.39 0.59 -1.55
C ILE A 11 10.93 0.33 -2.03
N PRO A 12 10.66 -0.57 -2.99
CA PRO A 12 9.28 -0.81 -3.45
C PRO A 12 8.38 -1.28 -2.31
N ILE A 13 8.87 -2.15 -1.42
CA ILE A 13 8.08 -2.65 -0.29
C ILE A 13 7.72 -1.49 0.65
N PHE A 14 8.69 -0.64 1.00
CA PHE A 14 8.46 0.51 1.87
C PHE A 14 7.45 1.50 1.28
N LEU A 15 7.58 1.85 0.00
CA LEU A 15 6.67 2.81 -0.64
C LEU A 15 5.24 2.24 -0.71
N VAL A 16 5.08 1.02 -1.23
CA VAL A 16 3.75 0.39 -1.35
C VAL A 16 3.08 0.22 0.01
N THR A 17 3.82 -0.24 1.03
CA THR A 17 3.24 -0.41 2.38
C THR A 17 2.95 0.92 3.07
N SER A 18 3.69 1.99 2.75
CA SER A 18 3.40 3.33 3.26
C SER A 18 2.12 3.91 2.66
N ASP A 19 1.95 3.83 1.35
CA ASP A 19 0.75 4.33 0.67
C ASP A 19 -0.47 3.48 1.01
N LEU A 20 -0.32 2.17 1.16
CA LEU A 20 -1.38 1.30 1.66
C LEU A 20 -1.79 1.71 3.09
N ARG A 21 -0.82 1.94 3.98
CA ARG A 21 -1.12 2.40 5.34
C ARG A 21 -1.82 3.75 5.32
N TRP A 22 -1.41 4.68 4.46
CA TRP A 22 -2.10 5.95 4.32
C TRP A 22 -3.54 5.75 3.82
N ALA A 23 -3.73 4.99 2.75
CA ALA A 23 -5.04 4.71 2.15
C ALA A 23 -6.02 4.04 3.15
N VAL A 24 -5.55 3.06 3.92
CA VAL A 24 -6.36 2.41 4.97
C VAL A 24 -6.79 3.39 6.05
N ASN A 25 -6.01 4.44 6.34
CA ASN A 25 -6.30 5.38 7.42
C ASN A 25 -6.89 6.72 6.93
N GLU A 26 -7.12 6.88 5.63
CA GLU A 26 -7.65 8.12 5.07
C GLU A 26 -9.17 7.98 4.86
N VAL A 27 -9.96 8.50 5.81
CA VAL A 27 -11.43 8.43 5.75
C VAL A 27 -12.00 9.04 4.46
N ARG A 28 -11.34 10.04 3.88
CA ARG A 28 -11.78 10.65 2.61
C ARG A 28 -11.78 9.68 1.44
N LEU A 29 -10.92 8.66 1.46
CA LEU A 29 -10.92 7.61 0.44
C LEU A 29 -12.21 6.77 0.51
N TYR A 30 -12.68 6.49 1.73
CA TYR A 30 -13.92 5.77 1.98
C TYR A 30 -15.12 6.60 1.52
N GLU A 31 -15.19 7.88 1.94
CA GLU A 31 -16.26 8.80 1.52
C GLU A 31 -16.31 8.97 -0.01
N TYR A 32 -15.15 9.13 -0.65
CA TYR A 32 -15.04 9.15 -2.11
C TYR A 32 -15.64 7.87 -2.74
N GLY A 33 -15.32 6.71 -2.19
CA GLY A 33 -15.88 5.43 -2.62
C GLY A 33 -17.39 5.36 -2.47
N PHE A 34 -17.89 5.73 -1.29
CA PHE A 34 -19.31 5.68 -0.97
C PHE A 34 -20.11 6.59 -1.89
N SER A 35 -19.61 7.80 -2.15
CA SER A 35 -20.24 8.76 -3.05
C SER A 35 -20.14 8.34 -4.52
N LYS A 36 -18.98 7.86 -4.99
CA LYS A 36 -18.79 7.51 -6.41
C LYS A 36 -19.61 6.29 -6.83
N TYR A 37 -19.86 5.37 -5.91
CA TYR A 37 -20.55 4.10 -6.18
C TYR A 37 -21.95 4.04 -5.57
N ASP A 38 -22.55 5.19 -5.24
CA ASP A 38 -23.93 5.32 -4.75
C ASP A 38 -24.28 4.33 -3.62
N VAL A 39 -23.32 4.11 -2.72
CA VAL A 39 -23.41 3.05 -1.68
C VAL A 39 -24.60 3.28 -0.75
N SER A 40 -24.93 4.54 -0.49
CA SER A 40 -26.09 4.97 0.30
C SER A 40 -27.39 4.43 -0.30
N GLU A 41 -27.55 4.53 -1.62
CA GLU A 41 -28.74 4.03 -2.34
C GLU A 41 -28.79 2.50 -2.37
N GLU A 42 -27.65 1.84 -2.60
CA GLU A 42 -27.56 0.38 -2.70
C GLU A 42 -27.75 -0.34 -1.35
N THR A 43 -27.34 0.30 -0.25
CA THR A 43 -27.38 -0.31 1.09
C THR A 43 -28.54 0.18 1.94
N GLY A 44 -29.11 1.35 1.63
CA GLY A 44 -30.09 2.03 2.46
C GLY A 44 -29.52 2.70 3.72
N LEU A 45 -28.20 2.69 3.89
CA LEU A 45 -27.50 3.38 4.97
C LEU A 45 -27.30 4.84 4.59
N SER A 46 -27.56 5.76 5.52
CA SER A 46 -27.25 7.17 5.32
C SER A 46 -25.74 7.43 5.23
N ASP A 47 -25.34 8.54 4.63
CA ASP A 47 -23.93 8.93 4.53
C ASP A 47 -23.26 9.04 5.90
N GLY A 48 -24.02 9.44 6.93
CA GLY A 48 -23.55 9.48 8.32
C GLY A 48 -23.25 8.09 8.88
N GLU A 49 -24.14 7.11 8.67
CA GLU A 49 -23.93 5.73 9.08
C GLU A 49 -22.74 5.10 8.34
N LEU A 50 -22.60 5.37 7.04
CA LEU A 50 -21.46 4.91 6.25
C LEU A 50 -20.13 5.50 6.77
N LEU A 51 -20.13 6.78 7.15
CA LEU A 51 -18.97 7.43 7.76
C LEU A 51 -18.61 6.77 9.10
N GLU A 52 -19.58 6.46 9.95
CA GLU A 52 -19.37 5.72 11.21
C GLU A 52 -18.79 4.33 10.94
N VAL A 53 -19.30 3.61 9.94
CA VAL A 53 -18.75 2.31 9.52
C VAL A 53 -17.30 2.42 9.06
N ALA A 54 -16.97 3.43 8.24
CA ALA A 54 -15.59 3.65 7.80
C ALA A 54 -14.66 3.95 9.00
N GLN A 55 -15.05 4.87 9.88
CA GLN A 55 -14.26 5.20 11.07
C GLN A 55 -14.08 4.00 12.00
N GLY A 56 -15.14 3.21 12.20
CA GLY A 56 -15.11 1.97 12.97
C GLY A 56 -14.18 0.92 12.39
N LEU A 57 -14.20 0.73 11.07
CA LEU A 57 -13.27 -0.16 10.37
C LEU A 57 -11.81 0.30 10.50
N ILE A 58 -11.55 1.60 10.31
CA ILE A 58 -10.22 2.19 10.50
C ILE A 58 -9.75 1.95 11.94
N HIS A 59 -10.60 2.22 12.92
CA HIS A 59 -10.31 1.98 14.33
C HIS A 59 -10.00 0.50 14.57
N TYR A 60 -10.87 -0.42 14.13
CA TYR A 60 -10.68 -1.85 14.26
C TYR A 60 -9.39 -2.35 13.63
N PHE A 61 -9.02 -1.88 12.44
CA PHE A 61 -7.78 -2.30 11.80
C PHE A 61 -6.54 -1.88 12.59
N ASN A 62 -6.60 -0.79 13.34
CA ASN A 62 -5.49 -0.30 14.18
C ASN A 62 -5.48 -0.89 15.60
N THR A 63 -6.64 -1.07 16.25
CA THR A 63 -6.73 -1.48 17.66
C THR A 63 -7.17 -2.94 17.85
N GLY A 64 -8.00 -3.45 16.94
CA GLY A 64 -8.68 -4.74 17.06
C GLY A 64 -9.98 -4.68 17.87
N GLU A 65 -10.34 -3.49 18.35
CA GLU A 65 -11.59 -3.24 19.07
C GLU A 65 -12.71 -2.99 18.05
N ARG A 66 -13.86 -3.63 18.28
CA ARG A 66 -15.04 -3.50 17.41
C ARG A 66 -16.03 -2.56 18.09
N GLY A 67 -16.50 -1.57 17.36
CA GLY A 67 -17.61 -0.73 17.80
C GLY A 67 -18.97 -1.34 17.43
N GLU A 68 -20.02 -0.57 17.70
CA GLU A 68 -21.41 -0.94 17.47
C GLU A 68 -21.75 -1.05 15.97
N GLU A 69 -21.06 -0.28 15.14
CA GLU A 69 -21.17 -0.28 13.68
C GLU A 69 -20.86 -1.65 13.05
N PHE A 70 -20.12 -2.53 13.74
CA PHE A 70 -19.86 -3.89 13.26
C PHE A 70 -21.11 -4.79 13.26
N LYS A 71 -22.19 -4.40 13.94
CA LYS A 71 -23.43 -5.20 14.02
C LYS A 71 -24.15 -5.35 12.68
N ILE A 72 -23.84 -4.49 11.70
CA ILE A 72 -24.39 -4.63 10.34
C ILE A 72 -23.79 -5.82 9.59
N PHE A 73 -22.57 -6.23 9.97
CA PHE A 73 -21.86 -7.32 9.32
C PHE A 73 -22.24 -8.67 9.92
N ASN A 74 -22.47 -9.67 9.07
CA ASN A 74 -22.70 -11.03 9.54
C ASN A 74 -21.39 -11.70 9.97
N GLU A 75 -21.50 -12.87 10.62
CA GLU A 75 -20.35 -13.59 11.17
C GLU A 75 -19.25 -13.89 10.15
N ARG A 76 -19.62 -14.17 8.89
CA ARG A 76 -18.67 -14.47 7.81
C ARG A 76 -17.91 -13.21 7.37
N GLU A 77 -18.61 -12.09 7.22
CA GLU A 77 -18.00 -10.79 6.92
C GLU A 77 -17.05 -10.35 8.04
N VAL A 78 -17.47 -10.53 9.30
CA VAL A 78 -16.65 -10.24 10.48
C VAL A 78 -15.41 -11.15 10.55
N ALA A 79 -15.53 -12.42 10.16
CA ALA A 79 -14.39 -13.33 10.07
C ALA A 79 -13.42 -12.89 8.97
N HIS A 80 -13.92 -12.50 7.80
CA HIS A 80 -13.08 -11.98 6.71
C HIS A 80 -12.37 -10.67 7.11
N LEU A 81 -13.06 -9.73 7.77
CA LEU A 81 -12.45 -8.50 8.29
C LEU A 81 -11.32 -8.77 9.29
N LYS A 82 -11.41 -9.86 10.07
CA LYS A 82 -10.32 -10.30 10.95
C LYS A 82 -9.09 -10.75 10.16
N ASP A 83 -9.28 -11.50 9.07
CA ASP A 83 -8.18 -11.89 8.18
C ASP A 83 -7.54 -10.67 7.51
N VAL A 84 -8.37 -9.74 7.01
CA VAL A 84 -7.94 -8.46 6.42
C VAL A 84 -7.14 -7.64 7.42
N LYS A 85 -7.57 -7.56 8.70
CA LYS A 85 -6.79 -6.93 9.77
C LYS A 85 -5.41 -7.54 9.90
N GLY A 86 -5.31 -8.87 9.91
CA GLY A 86 -4.02 -9.57 9.97
C GLY A 86 -3.09 -9.16 8.84
N LEU A 87 -3.61 -9.06 7.62
CA LEU A 87 -2.85 -8.63 6.44
C LEU A 87 -2.43 -7.16 6.51
N ILE A 88 -3.32 -6.27 6.96
CA ILE A 88 -3.00 -4.85 7.17
C ILE A 88 -1.87 -4.70 8.21
N GLN A 89 -1.95 -5.43 9.33
CA GLN A 89 -0.91 -5.40 10.36
C GLN A 89 0.42 -5.96 9.84
N LEU A 90 0.40 -7.00 9.02
CA LEU A 90 1.59 -7.47 8.31
C LEU A 90 2.20 -6.38 7.43
N CYS A 91 1.38 -5.64 6.67
CA CYS A 91 1.86 -4.51 5.88
C CYS A 91 2.50 -3.42 6.75
N TYR A 92 1.93 -3.10 7.92
CA TYR A 92 2.51 -2.11 8.84
C TYR A 92 3.87 -2.57 9.39
N HIS A 93 3.99 -3.84 9.79
CA HIS A 93 5.25 -4.38 10.26
C HIS A 93 6.31 -4.45 9.15
N LEU A 94 5.91 -4.78 7.92
CA LEU A 94 6.81 -4.74 6.76
C LEU A 94 7.29 -3.31 6.47
N GLN A 95 6.41 -2.33 6.56
CA GLN A 95 6.77 -0.92 6.44
C GLN A 95 7.82 -0.53 7.48
N GLU A 96 7.56 -0.85 8.76
CA GLU A 96 8.44 -0.54 9.89
C GLU A 96 9.81 -1.24 9.77
N ALA A 97 9.82 -2.51 9.38
CA ALA A 97 11.05 -3.28 9.18
C ALA A 97 11.87 -2.71 8.01
N THR A 98 11.22 -2.39 6.89
CA THR A 98 11.91 -1.88 5.70
C THR A 98 12.44 -0.47 5.91
N ILE A 99 11.68 0.44 6.52
CA ILE A 99 12.20 1.78 6.84
C ILE A 99 13.32 1.73 7.87
N GLY A 100 13.19 0.88 8.90
CA GLY A 100 14.24 0.66 9.88
C GLY A 100 15.53 0.17 9.22
N TYR A 101 15.42 -0.80 8.31
CA TYR A 101 16.55 -1.29 7.53
C TYR A 101 17.18 -0.20 6.65
N LEU A 102 16.37 0.56 5.90
CA LEU A 102 16.84 1.63 5.02
C LEU A 102 17.61 2.71 5.79
N ILE A 103 17.10 3.11 6.97
CA ILE A 103 17.75 4.08 7.86
C ILE A 103 19.08 3.53 8.38
N VAL A 104 19.06 2.34 9.01
CA VAL A 104 20.25 1.74 9.61
C VAL A 104 21.34 1.53 8.54
N PHE A 105 20.96 0.96 7.39
CA PHE A 105 21.89 0.74 6.28
C PHE A 105 22.52 2.05 5.80
N THR A 106 21.72 3.10 5.66
CA THR A 106 22.20 4.42 5.23
C THR A 106 23.15 5.04 6.26
N LEU A 107 22.80 5.01 7.54
CA LEU A 107 23.62 5.54 8.64
C LEU A 107 24.95 4.78 8.76
N CYS A 108 24.93 3.44 8.72
CA CYS A 108 26.15 2.64 8.71
C CYS A 108 27.01 2.94 7.47
N GLY A 109 26.40 3.04 6.28
CA GLY A 109 27.11 3.40 5.06
C GLY A 109 27.88 4.72 5.20
N PHE A 110 27.23 5.76 5.75
CA PHE A 110 27.87 7.04 6.03
C PHE A 110 28.87 6.99 7.18
N PHE A 111 28.66 6.20 8.21
CA PHE A 111 29.61 6.04 9.31
C PHE A 111 30.94 5.45 8.82
N TRP A 112 30.89 4.34 8.07
CA TRP A 112 32.08 3.63 7.60
C TRP A 112 32.75 4.30 6.39
N GLN A 113 31.97 4.74 5.40
CA GLN A 113 32.52 5.23 4.12
C GLN A 113 32.44 6.75 3.97
N ARG A 114 31.79 7.46 4.93
CA ARG A 114 31.65 8.92 4.93
C ARG A 114 31.10 9.41 3.57
N LYS A 115 31.66 10.49 3.03
CA LYS A 115 31.26 11.05 1.72
C LYS A 115 31.48 10.10 0.55
N ARG A 116 32.28 9.03 0.68
CA ARG A 116 32.48 8.04 -0.39
C ARG A 116 31.25 7.15 -0.59
N PHE A 117 30.35 7.09 0.39
CA PHE A 117 29.11 6.31 0.30
C PHE A 117 28.08 6.94 -0.65
N THR A 118 28.05 8.26 -0.78
CA THR A 118 27.02 9.01 -1.51
C THR A 118 26.76 8.48 -2.93
N PRO A 119 27.78 8.23 -3.78
CA PRO A 119 27.54 7.70 -5.11
C PRO A 119 26.96 6.28 -5.10
N SER A 120 27.25 5.47 -4.07
CA SER A 120 26.69 4.13 -3.92
C SER A 120 25.21 4.21 -3.52
N LEU A 121 24.89 5.02 -2.51
CA LEU A 121 23.52 5.29 -2.08
C LEU A 121 22.67 5.79 -3.24
N ALA A 122 23.18 6.76 -3.99
CA ALA A 122 22.49 7.32 -5.14
C ALA A 122 22.17 6.27 -6.23
N ARG A 123 23.11 5.35 -6.51
CA ARG A 123 22.85 4.23 -7.44
C ARG A 123 21.80 3.25 -6.91
N MET A 124 21.81 2.97 -5.61
CA MET A 124 20.81 2.08 -4.99
C MET A 124 19.41 2.71 -5.01
N MET A 125 19.30 4.01 -4.74
CA MET A 125 18.05 4.75 -4.87
C MET A 125 17.51 4.67 -6.30
N VAL A 126 18.35 4.94 -7.32
CA VAL A 126 17.96 4.80 -8.74
C VAL A 126 17.52 3.37 -9.06
N GLY A 127 18.27 2.36 -8.61
CA GLY A 127 17.94 0.95 -8.81
C GLY A 127 16.60 0.56 -8.18
N GLY A 128 16.35 0.99 -6.95
CA GLY A 128 15.08 0.77 -6.25
C GLY A 128 13.91 1.47 -6.93
N SER A 129 14.10 2.71 -7.38
CA SER A 129 13.09 3.45 -8.15
C SER A 129 12.74 2.76 -9.47
N ILE A 130 13.74 2.33 -10.24
CA ILE A 130 13.50 1.59 -11.51
C ILE A 130 12.76 0.29 -11.22
N LEU A 131 13.19 -0.48 -10.21
CA LEU A 131 12.53 -1.72 -9.81
C LEU A 131 11.07 -1.46 -9.44
N THR A 132 10.81 -0.42 -8.64
CA THR A 132 9.46 -0.02 -8.21
C THR A 132 8.58 0.30 -9.42
N ILE A 133 9.06 1.16 -10.32
CA ILE A 133 8.31 1.58 -11.52
C ILE A 133 8.02 0.37 -12.41
N VAL A 134 8.99 -0.52 -12.64
CA VAL A 134 8.77 -1.72 -13.48
C VAL A 134 7.71 -2.63 -12.87
N LEU A 135 7.79 -2.91 -11.57
CA LEU A 135 6.81 -3.77 -10.89
C LEU A 135 5.40 -3.17 -10.92
N LEU A 136 5.28 -1.86 -10.67
CA LEU A 136 3.99 -1.19 -10.65
C LEU A 136 3.41 -0.92 -12.03
N LEU A 137 4.23 -0.74 -13.07
CA LEU A 137 3.73 -0.69 -14.44
C LEU A 137 3.06 -2.01 -14.84
N VAL A 138 3.70 -3.14 -14.51
CA VAL A 138 3.12 -4.47 -14.76
C VAL A 138 1.81 -4.62 -13.98
N MET A 139 1.82 -4.31 -12.67
CA MET A 139 0.63 -4.44 -11.83
C MET A 139 -0.50 -3.51 -12.27
N GLY A 140 -0.18 -2.26 -12.63
CA GLY A 140 -1.14 -1.26 -13.10
C GLY A 140 -1.78 -1.64 -14.43
N ILE A 141 -1.01 -2.19 -15.38
CA ILE A 141 -1.57 -2.71 -16.63
C ILE A 141 -2.55 -3.86 -16.35
N VAL A 142 -2.18 -4.80 -15.47
CA VAL A 142 -3.07 -5.91 -15.10
C VAL A 142 -4.36 -5.39 -14.44
N ALA A 143 -4.24 -4.41 -13.53
CA ALA A 143 -5.38 -3.78 -12.87
C ALA A 143 -6.33 -3.09 -13.87
N LEU A 144 -5.79 -2.39 -14.87
CA LEU A 144 -6.59 -1.71 -15.90
C LEU A 144 -7.27 -2.66 -16.88
N VAL A 145 -6.62 -3.78 -17.21
CA VAL A 145 -7.15 -4.75 -18.20
C VAL A 145 -8.16 -5.70 -17.56
N ASN A 146 -7.90 -6.19 -16.36
CA ASN A 146 -8.74 -7.18 -15.70
C ASN A 146 -8.62 -7.12 -14.17
N PHE A 147 -9.20 -6.08 -13.58
CA PHE A 147 -9.23 -5.92 -12.13
C PHE A 147 -9.91 -7.09 -11.43
N GLN A 148 -10.99 -7.66 -11.98
CA GLN A 148 -11.64 -8.85 -11.44
C GLN A 148 -10.70 -10.02 -11.23
N TRP A 149 -9.88 -10.34 -12.24
CA TRP A 149 -8.91 -11.40 -12.12
C TRP A 149 -7.86 -11.07 -11.06
N LEU A 150 -7.37 -9.83 -11.03
CA LEU A 150 -6.38 -9.38 -10.03
C LEU A 150 -6.94 -9.48 -8.61
N PHE A 151 -8.17 -9.04 -8.40
CA PHE A 151 -8.88 -9.11 -7.13
C PHE A 151 -9.03 -10.56 -6.67
N ARG A 152 -9.46 -11.48 -7.53
CA ARG A 152 -9.55 -12.92 -7.19
C ARG A 152 -8.18 -13.54 -6.90
N ALA A 153 -7.17 -13.22 -7.70
CA ALA A 153 -5.81 -13.72 -7.52
C ALA A 153 -5.23 -13.27 -6.17
N PHE A 154 -5.44 -12.01 -5.80
CA PHE A 154 -5.09 -11.48 -4.48
C PHE A 154 -5.78 -12.27 -3.37
N HIS A 155 -7.09 -12.50 -3.48
CA HIS A 155 -7.82 -13.19 -2.44
C HIS A 155 -7.40 -14.65 -2.28
N HIS A 156 -7.13 -15.37 -3.36
CA HIS A 156 -6.59 -16.72 -3.29
C HIS A 156 -5.16 -16.80 -2.73
N LEU A 157 -4.37 -15.73 -2.89
CA LEU A 157 -3.02 -15.68 -2.35
C LEU A 157 -3.00 -15.48 -0.84
N PHE A 158 -3.91 -14.66 -0.30
CA PHE A 158 -3.88 -14.23 1.11
C PHE A 158 -4.95 -14.86 1.99
N PHE A 159 -6.04 -15.39 1.42
CA PHE A 159 -7.15 -15.95 2.17
C PHE A 159 -7.40 -17.42 1.84
N SER A 160 -7.87 -18.16 2.83
CA SER A 160 -8.06 -19.61 2.71
C SER A 160 -9.37 -19.96 1.99
N GLY A 161 -9.27 -20.67 0.87
CA GLY A 161 -10.44 -21.14 0.11
C GLY A 161 -11.37 -19.98 -0.29
N ASP A 162 -12.64 -20.11 0.09
CA ASP A 162 -13.71 -19.17 -0.27
C ASP A 162 -14.12 -18.26 0.90
N SER A 163 -13.27 -18.08 1.93
CA SER A 163 -13.61 -17.27 3.11
C SER A 163 -13.97 -15.81 2.80
N TRP A 164 -13.46 -15.30 1.67
CA TRP A 164 -13.67 -13.95 1.15
C TRP A 164 -14.85 -13.83 0.17
N ILE A 165 -15.49 -14.94 -0.20
CA ILE A 165 -16.75 -14.88 -0.96
C ILE A 165 -17.84 -14.57 0.04
N LEU A 166 -18.37 -13.35 -0.05
CA LEU A 166 -19.27 -12.76 0.94
C LEU A 166 -20.62 -12.41 0.31
N SER A 167 -21.61 -12.36 1.19
CA SER A 167 -22.94 -11.83 0.93
C SER A 167 -23.33 -11.01 2.15
N GLY A 168 -23.91 -9.83 1.95
CA GLY A 168 -24.25 -8.92 3.05
C GLY A 168 -23.92 -7.47 2.73
N TYR A 169 -23.55 -6.69 3.75
CA TYR A 169 -23.23 -5.28 3.62
C TYR A 169 -21.82 -5.04 3.09
N LEU A 170 -20.84 -5.85 3.49
CA LEU A 170 -19.42 -5.60 3.16
C LEU A 170 -19.15 -5.49 1.65
N PRO A 171 -19.58 -6.43 0.79
CA PRO A 171 -19.37 -6.32 -0.66
C PRO A 171 -20.21 -5.24 -1.34
N ARG A 172 -21.29 -4.75 -0.69
CA ARG A 172 -22.11 -3.63 -1.20
C ARG A 172 -21.50 -2.27 -0.83
N ILE A 173 -20.90 -2.18 0.35
CA ILE A 173 -20.19 -0.98 0.83
C ILE A 173 -18.85 -0.82 0.11
N PHE A 174 -18.06 -1.89 0.04
CA PHE A 174 -16.75 -1.90 -0.62
C PHE A 174 -16.86 -2.63 -1.95
N THR A 175 -17.31 -1.88 -2.96
CA THR A 175 -17.49 -2.40 -4.31
C THR A 175 -16.15 -2.75 -4.96
N GLU A 176 -16.19 -3.57 -6.01
CA GLU A 176 -15.00 -3.83 -6.82
C GLU A 176 -14.37 -2.53 -7.36
N GLY A 177 -15.22 -1.57 -7.76
CA GLY A 177 -14.78 -0.26 -8.24
C GLY A 177 -14.03 0.54 -7.17
N PHE A 178 -14.48 0.49 -5.91
CA PHE A 178 -13.76 1.13 -4.80
C PHE A 178 -12.32 0.60 -4.69
N PHE A 179 -12.15 -0.73 -4.70
CA PHE A 179 -10.82 -1.33 -4.61
C PHE A 179 -9.97 -1.04 -5.85
N SER A 180 -10.58 -0.94 -7.04
CA SER A 180 -9.89 -0.58 -8.27
C SER A 180 -9.33 0.84 -8.21
N ASP A 181 -10.15 1.80 -7.79
CA ASP A 181 -9.72 3.19 -7.61
C ASP A 181 -8.63 3.31 -6.54
N ALA A 182 -8.81 2.66 -5.38
CA ALA A 182 -7.82 2.66 -4.31
C ALA A 182 -6.47 2.11 -4.79
N ALA A 183 -6.48 1.00 -5.55
CA ALA A 183 -5.28 0.43 -6.14
C ALA A 183 -4.61 1.41 -7.12
N LEU A 184 -5.38 2.10 -7.96
CA LEU A 184 -4.83 3.09 -8.90
C LEU A 184 -4.26 4.32 -8.18
N PHE A 185 -4.89 4.80 -7.11
CA PHE A 185 -4.35 5.90 -6.30
C PHE A 185 -3.04 5.53 -5.63
N ILE A 186 -2.96 4.34 -5.02
CA ILE A 186 -1.72 3.82 -4.42
C ILE A 186 -0.63 3.68 -5.50
N ILE A 187 -0.94 3.06 -6.64
CA ILE A 187 0.03 2.91 -7.73
C ILE A 187 0.53 4.27 -8.22
N GLY A 188 -0.37 5.23 -8.40
CA GLY A 188 -0.04 6.59 -8.83
C GLY A 188 0.89 7.30 -7.85
N ALA A 189 0.58 7.25 -6.55
CA ALA A 189 1.40 7.84 -5.50
C ALA A 189 2.80 7.22 -5.47
N VAL A 190 2.92 5.88 -5.40
CA VAL A 190 4.22 5.21 -5.39
C VAL A 190 5.05 5.52 -6.64
N VAL A 191 4.44 5.62 -7.83
CA VAL A 191 5.17 6.00 -9.06
C VAL A 191 5.75 7.40 -8.94
N VAL A 192 4.99 8.37 -8.43
CA VAL A 192 5.47 9.74 -8.20
C VAL A 192 6.63 9.74 -7.20
N GLU A 193 6.49 9.05 -6.08
CA GLU A 193 7.55 8.93 -5.06
C GLU A 193 8.82 8.28 -5.63
N ALA A 194 8.66 7.20 -6.39
CA ALA A 194 9.77 6.50 -7.03
C ALA A 194 10.50 7.41 -8.03
N LEU A 195 9.77 8.23 -8.80
CA LEU A 195 10.36 9.23 -9.71
C LEU A 195 11.15 10.29 -8.93
N VAL A 196 10.63 10.78 -7.81
CA VAL A 196 11.34 11.75 -6.95
C VAL A 196 12.63 11.14 -6.38
N ILE A 197 12.56 9.96 -5.79
CA ILE A 197 13.71 9.24 -5.23
C ILE A 197 14.76 8.97 -6.32
N GLY A 198 14.31 8.51 -7.49
CA GLY A 198 15.15 8.16 -8.62
C GLY A 198 15.81 9.40 -9.24
N GLY A 199 15.07 10.49 -9.37
CA GLY A 199 15.57 11.78 -9.85
C GLY A 199 16.64 12.37 -8.94
N LEU A 200 16.41 12.34 -7.62
CA LEU A 200 17.41 12.76 -6.63
C LEU A 200 18.67 11.89 -6.69
N GLY A 201 18.51 10.57 -6.74
CA GLY A 201 19.65 9.65 -6.92
C GLY A 201 20.42 9.92 -8.22
N GLY A 202 19.70 10.08 -9.34
CA GLY A 202 20.28 10.37 -10.65
C GLY A 202 21.10 11.66 -10.65
N PHE A 203 20.58 12.72 -10.04
CA PHE A 203 21.30 14.00 -9.89
C PHE A 203 22.65 13.83 -9.17
N PHE A 204 22.68 13.10 -8.05
CA PHE A 204 23.93 12.86 -7.31
C PHE A 204 24.91 11.94 -8.05
N VAL A 205 24.40 10.97 -8.83
CA VAL A 205 25.25 10.15 -9.71
C VAL A 205 25.92 11.01 -10.78
N LEU A 206 25.17 11.88 -11.46
CA LEU A 206 25.69 12.76 -12.51
C LEU A 206 26.68 13.80 -11.97
N ARG A 207 26.38 14.41 -10.83
CA ARG A 207 27.28 15.38 -10.17
C ARG A 207 28.60 14.74 -9.74
N GLY A 208 28.55 13.51 -9.24
CA GLY A 208 29.75 12.75 -8.86
C GLY A 208 30.64 12.35 -10.04
N ARG A 209 30.08 12.19 -11.25
CA ARG A 209 30.84 11.95 -12.49
C ARG A 209 31.56 13.22 -12.97
N ARG A 210 30.87 14.37 -12.95
CA ARG A 210 31.44 15.67 -13.36
C ARG A 210 32.58 16.17 -12.44
N ALA A 211 32.61 15.74 -11.18
CA ALA A 211 33.68 16.12 -10.25
C ALA A 211 34.95 15.24 -10.38
N ARG A 212 34.93 14.21 -11.24
CA ARG A 212 36.03 13.24 -11.43
C ARG A 212 36.66 13.29 -12.83
N GLY A 213 36.04 13.99 -13.77
CA GLY A 213 36.60 14.28 -15.10
C GLY A 213 37.01 15.73 -15.16
#